data_AF-A0A3N4LAQ9-F1
#
_entry.id   AF-A0A3N4LAQ9-F1
#
_cell.length_a   1.000
_cell.length_b   1.000
_cell.length_c   1.000
_cell.angle_alpha   90.00
_cell.angle_beta   90.00
_cell.angle_gamma   90.00
#
_symmetry.space_group_name_H-M   'P 1'
#
loop_
_entity.id
_entity.type
_entity.pdbx_description
1 polymer ?
#
loop_
_entity_poly.entity_id
_entity_poly.type
_entity_poly.pdbx_seq_one_letter_code
_entity_poly.pdbx_strand_id
1 'polypeptide(L)' 'PDLNMIEISWAYLKRITTKKGPLTSRMAAEQAWKNEWRELEQWRIQCWIKCVPYHIQEVIRLEGGNENSAGQ' A
#
# COMPACT_ATOMS: atom_id res chain seq x y z
N PRO A 1 8.37 -6.35 8.84
CA PRO A 1 8.05 -6.43 7.40
C PRO A 1 6.74 -7.16 7.12
N ASP A 2 5.70 -6.41 6.75
CA ASP A 2 4.43 -7.00 6.37
C ASP A 2 4.52 -7.68 4.99
N LEU A 3 4.15 -8.96 4.94
CA LEU A 3 4.00 -9.73 3.69
C LEU A 3 2.70 -9.39 2.95
N ASN A 4 1.85 -8.55 3.54
CA ASN A 4 0.60 -8.14 2.92
C ASN A 4 0.85 -7.02 1.90
N MET A 5 0.94 -7.37 0.61
CA MET A 5 1.12 -6.39 -0.47
C MET A 5 -0.07 -5.46 -0.65
N ILE A 6 -1.24 -5.81 -0.09
CA ILE A 6 -2.41 -4.94 -0.05
C ILE A 6 -2.15 -3.74 0.86
N GLU A 7 -1.31 -3.85 1.89
CA GLU A 7 -1.02 -2.70 2.76
C GLU A 7 -0.30 -1.57 2.01
N ILE A 8 0.64 -1.92 1.12
CA ILE A 8 1.35 -0.92 0.31
C ILE A 8 0.41 -0.25 -0.68
N SER A 9 -0.43 -1.04 -1.37
CA SER A 9 -1.42 -0.49 -2.30
C SER A 9 -2.46 0.36 -1.57
N TRP A 10 -2.88 -0.07 -0.38
CA TRP A 10 -3.82 0.66 0.46
C TRP A 10 -3.25 1.97 0.99
N ALA A 11 -2.01 1.98 1.47
CA ALA A 11 -1.32 3.20 1.88
C ALA A 11 -1.23 4.21 0.74
N TYR A 12 -0.92 3.74 -0.48
CA TYR A 12 -0.90 4.57 -1.68
C TYR A 12 -2.28 5.16 -2.01
N LEU A 13 -3.31 4.32 -2.09
CA LEU A 13 -4.68 4.74 -2.43
C LEU A 13 -5.24 5.73 -1.40
N LYS A 14 -5.03 5.48 -0.09
CA LYS A 14 -5.41 6.44 0.95
C LYS A 14 -4.73 7.78 0.72
N ARG A 15 -3.42 7.80 0.47
CA ARG A 15 -2.66 9.04 0.29
C ARG A 15 -3.14 9.85 -0.92
N ILE A 16 -3.36 9.20 -2.06
CA ILE A 16 -3.77 9.93 -3.28
C ILE A 16 -5.21 10.46 -3.16
N THR A 17 -6.11 9.67 -2.56
CA THR A 17 -7.54 10.01 -2.44
C THR A 17 -7.82 11.06 -1.37
N THR A 18 -6.92 11.22 -0.38
CA THR A 18 -7.03 12.23 0.69
C THR A 18 -6.11 13.44 0.49
N LYS A 19 -5.30 13.48 -0.58
CA LYS A 19 -4.34 14.55 -0.86
C LYS A 19 -4.99 15.95 -0.90
N LYS A 20 -6.26 16.04 -1.32
CA LYS A 20 -7.01 17.30 -1.44
C LYS A 20 -7.91 17.59 -0.24
N GLY A 21 -7.77 16.82 0.84
CA GLY A 21 -8.59 16.92 2.04
C GLY A 21 -9.39 15.64 2.32
N PRO A 22 -10.06 15.58 3.48
CA PRO A 22 -10.85 14.45 3.88
C PRO A 22 -12.08 14.27 2.99
N LEU A 23 -12.37 13.02 2.62
CA LEU A 23 -13.61 12.65 1.92
C LEU A 23 -14.75 12.65 2.95
N THR A 24 -15.74 13.50 2.75
CA THR A 24 -16.80 13.79 3.74
C THR A 24 -17.97 12.82 3.71
N SER A 25 -18.01 11.90 2.75
CA SER A 25 -19.05 10.89 2.60
C SER A 25 -18.46 9.55 2.22
N ARG A 26 -19.04 8.47 2.74
CA ARG A 26 -18.72 7.09 2.36
C ARG A 26 -18.83 6.87 0.86
N MET A 27 -19.88 7.41 0.23
CA MET A 27 -20.10 7.27 -1.21
C MET A 27 -18.99 7.95 -2.02
N ALA A 28 -18.56 9.14 -1.59
CA ALA A 28 -17.45 9.86 -2.21
C ALA A 28 -16.12 9.11 -2.02
N ALA A 29 -15.91 8.52 -0.85
CA ALA A 29 -14.74 7.69 -0.57
C ALA A 29 -14.70 6.45 -1.47
N GLU A 30 -15.79 5.69 -1.55
CA GLU A 30 -15.88 4.49 -2.39
C GLU A 30 -15.66 4.83 -3.88
N GLN A 31 -16.24 5.92 -4.36
CA GLN A 31 -16.07 6.34 -5.77
C GLN A 31 -14.63 6.78 -6.05
N ALA A 32 -14.03 7.56 -5.16
CA ALA A 32 -12.65 8.00 -5.30
C ALA A 32 -11.69 6.79 -5.32
N TRP A 33 -11.89 5.81 -4.44
CA TRP A 33 -11.06 4.60 -4.40
C TRP A 33 -11.21 3.75 -5.67
N LYS A 34 -12.44 3.56 -6.17
CA LYS A 34 -12.69 2.82 -7.41
C LYS A 34 -12.04 3.50 -8.62
N ASN A 35 -12.15 4.83 -8.70
CA ASN A 35 -11.54 5.61 -9.78
C ASN A 35 -10.01 5.49 -9.72
N GLU A 36 -9.41 5.74 -8.57
CA GLU A 36 -7.94 5.68 -8.41
C GLU A 36 -7.39 4.26 -8.60
N TRP A 37 -8.14 3.23 -8.21
CA TRP A 37 -7.78 1.84 -8.50
C TRP A 37 -7.79 1.55 -10.01
N ARG A 38 -8.79 2.07 -10.73
CA ARG A 38 -8.91 1.90 -12.18
C ARG A 38 -7.79 2.61 -12.95
N GLU A 39 -7.43 3.80 -12.51
CA GLU A 39 -6.36 4.62 -13.10
C GLU A 39 -4.96 4.24 -12.59
N LEU A 40 -4.85 3.24 -11.70
CA LEU A 40 -3.58 2.85 -11.12
C LEU A 40 -2.63 2.32 -12.19
N GLU A 41 -1.48 2.96 -12.28
CA GLU A 41 -0.46 2.60 -13.25
C GLU A 41 0.05 1.16 -12.98
N GLN A 42 -0.03 0.29 -14.00
CA GLN A 42 0.36 -1.12 -13.87
C GLN A 42 1.81 -1.32 -13.40
N TRP A 43 2.72 -0.40 -13.77
CA TRP A 43 4.12 -0.49 -13.32
C TRP A 43 4.26 -0.40 -11.80
N ARG A 44 3.38 0.33 -11.10
CA ARG A 44 3.38 0.40 -9.63
C ARG A 44 3.04 -0.93 -9.00
N ILE A 45 2.01 -1.59 -9.53
CA ILE A 45 1.59 -2.93 -9.10
C ILE A 45 2.75 -3.90 -9.30
N GLN A 46 3.41 -3.85 -10.46
CA GLN A 46 4.59 -4.68 -10.75
C GLN A 46 5.75 -4.40 -9.79
N CYS A 47 6.01 -3.13 -9.43
CA CYS A 47 7.00 -2.78 -8.41
C CYS A 47 6.66 -3.41 -7.05
N TRP A 48 5.42 -3.31 -6.59
CA TRP A 48 5.01 -3.91 -5.31
C TRP A 48 5.13 -5.44 -5.32
N ILE A 49 4.74 -6.10 -6.42
CA ILE A 49 4.93 -7.55 -6.58
C ILE A 49 6.41 -7.92 -6.51
N LYS A 50 7.29 -7.13 -7.17
CA LYS A 50 8.74 -7.36 -7.14
C LYS A 50 9.37 -7.13 -5.77
N CYS A 51 8.71 -6.43 -4.85
CA CYS A 51 9.17 -6.27 -3.46
C CYS A 51 8.89 -7.51 -2.59
N VAL A 52 8.03 -8.44 -3.02
CA VAL A 52 7.68 -9.65 -2.24
C VAL A 52 8.91 -10.46 -1.83
N PRO A 53 9.86 -10.80 -2.73
CA PRO A 53 11.05 -11.56 -2.34
C PRO A 53 11.90 -10.84 -1.29
N TYR A 54 12.03 -9.51 -1.40
CA TYR A 54 12.75 -8.69 -0.43
C TYR A 54 12.08 -8.73 0.96
N HIS A 55 10.76 -8.59 1.03
CA HIS A 55 10.04 -8.67 2.31
C HIS A 55 10.13 -10.07 2.95
N ILE A 56 10.09 -11.13 2.14
CA ILE A 56 10.28 -12.51 2.64
C ILE A 56 11.68 -12.66 3.25
N GLN A 57 12.72 -12.18 2.57
CA GLN A 57 14.08 -12.20 3.09
C GLN A 57 14.20 -11.42 4.40
N GLU A 58 13.53 -10.27 4.49
CA GLU A 58 13.57 -9.44 5.69
C GLU A 58 12.84 -10.07 6.87
N VAL A 59 11.71 -10.75 6.64
CA VAL A 59 11.01 -11.52 7.69
C VAL A 59 11.89 -12.66 8.19
N ILE A 60 12.58 -13.37 7.29
CA ILE A 60 13.53 -14.42 7.66
C ILE A 60 14.69 -13.84 8.48
N ARG A 61 15.27 -12.71 8.05
CA ARG A 61 16.35 -12.02 8.77
C ARG A 61 15.96 -11.64 10.19
N LEU A 62 14.70 -11.22 10.39
CA LEU A 62 14.15 -10.82 11.68
C LEU A 62 13.61 -12.00 12.50
N GLU A 63 13.86 -13.25 12.09
CA GLU A 63 13.35 -14.47 12.75
C GLU A 63 11.82 -14.46 12.93
N GLY A 64 11.09 -13.81 12.01
CA GLY A 64 9.64 -13.61 12.09
C GLY A 64 9.18 -12.33 12.80
N GLY A 65 10.11 -11.49 13.26
CA GLY A 65 9.80 -10.17 13.85
C GLY A 65 9.25 -9.17 12.81
N ASN A 66 8.27 -8.36 13.21
CA ASN A 66 7.72 -7.27 12.38
C ASN A 66 8.48 -5.93 12.56
N GLU A 67 9.67 -5.95 13.12
CA GLU A 67 10.45 -4.74 13.41
C GLU A 67 11.09 -4.19 12.13
N ASN A 68 10.28 -3.51 11.32
CA ASN A 68 10.81 -2.56 10.37
C ASN A 68 11.26 -1.33 11.15
N SER A 69 12.57 -1.08 11.19
CA SER A 69 13.16 0.17 11.68
C SER A 69 12.75 1.42 10.86
N ALA A 70 11.92 1.27 9.83
CA ALA A 70 11.30 2.35 9.05
C ALA A 70 9.98 2.84 9.68
N GLY A 71 9.95 2.94 11.00
CA GLY A 71 8.86 3.50 11.81
C GLY A 71 9.18 4.89 12.37
N GLN A 72 9.93 5.72 11.64
CA GLN A 72 10.12 7.14 11.93
C GLN A 72 9.96 7.97 10.65
#